data_AF-A0A7C3HFK6-F1
#
_entry.id   AF-A0A7C3HFK6-F1
#
_cell.length_a   1.000
_cell.length_b   1.000
_cell.length_c   1.000
_cell.angle_alpha   90.00
_cell.angle_beta   90.00
_cell.angle_gamma   90.00
#
_symmetry.space_group_name_H-M   'P 1'
#
loop_
_entity.id
_entity.type
_entity.pdbx_description
1 polymer ?
#
loop_
_entity_poly.entity_id
_entity_poly.type
_entity_poly.pdbx_seq_one_letter_code
_entity_poly.pdbx_strand_id
1 'polypeptide(L)'
;MALTVKNPEVERLAEEVARLTGETKTEAIRKALLERKARLARPERPRSEVIEEFLRDMHDLLPKGRRPTKEEEEEILGIGPEGV
;
A
#
# COMPACT_ATOMS: atom_id res chain seq x y z
N MET A 1 9.48 -5.15 30.70
CA MET A 1 10.83 -4.65 31.03
C MET A 1 10.98 -3.23 30.51
N ALA A 2 11.74 -2.37 31.18
CA ALA A 2 11.97 -0.99 30.73
C ALA A 2 13.14 -0.94 29.72
N LEU A 3 12.97 -0.17 28.64
CA LEU A 3 14.02 0.15 27.69
C LEU A 3 14.61 1.51 28.05
N THR A 4 15.91 1.59 28.31
CA THR A 4 16.60 2.87 28.55
C THR A 4 17.33 3.30 27.29
N VAL A 5 16.97 4.48 26.76
CA VAL A 5 17.62 5.09 25.60
C VAL A 5 18.59 6.17 26.10
N LYS A 6 19.89 5.99 25.88
CA LYS A 6 20.94 6.97 26.28
C LYS A 6 21.35 7.92 25.16
N ASN A 7 20.70 7.84 24.00
CA ASN A 7 20.99 8.69 22.87
C ASN A 7 20.14 9.98 22.94
N PRO A 8 20.75 11.17 23.11
CA PRO A 8 20.02 12.44 23.23
C PRO A 8 19.28 12.85 21.95
N GLU A 9 19.65 12.34 20.78
CA GLU A 9 18.92 12.56 19.54
C GLU A 9 17.59 11.80 19.54
N VAL A 10 17.60 10.53 19.98
CA VAL A 10 16.39 9.71 20.06
C VAL A 10 15.42 10.27 21.10
N GLU A 11 15.94 10.80 22.20
CA GLU A 11 15.11 11.46 23.21
C GLU A 11 14.42 12.72 22.69
N ARG A 12 15.15 13.57 21.95
CA ARG A 12 14.57 14.74 21.26
C ARG A 12 13.51 14.34 20.24
N LEU A 13 13.78 13.31 19.43
CA LEU A 13 12.82 12.80 18.46
C LEU A 13 11.55 12.28 19.13
N ALA A 14 11.68 11.51 20.21
CA ALA A 14 10.54 11.02 20.98
C ALA A 14 9.72 12.17 21.59
N GLU A 15 10.37 13.22 22.05
CA GLU A 15 9.72 14.44 22.55
C GLU A 15 8.97 15.20 21.47
N GLU A 16 9.57 15.39 20.29
CA GLU A 16 8.93 16.03 19.16
C GLU A 16 7.69 15.27 18.69
N VAL A 17 7.81 13.96 18.48
CA VAL A 17 6.68 13.12 18.07
C VAL A 17 5.58 13.15 19.12
N ALA A 18 5.92 12.99 20.41
CA ALA A 18 4.96 13.05 21.51
C ALA A 18 4.21 14.39 21.57
N ARG A 19 4.91 15.52 21.34
CA ARG A 19 4.26 16.85 21.26
C ARG A 19 3.31 16.97 20.08
N LEU A 20 3.68 16.42 18.91
CA LEU A 20 2.85 16.46 17.71
C LEU A 20 1.60 15.59 17.85
N THR A 21 1.69 14.45 18.54
CA THR A 21 0.58 13.50 18.69
C THR A 21 -0.24 13.71 19.96
N GLY A 22 0.26 14.51 20.92
CA GLY A 22 -0.38 14.67 22.24
C GLY A 22 -0.20 13.45 23.15
N GLU A 23 0.82 12.63 22.90
CA GLU A 23 1.07 11.37 23.60
C GLU A 23 2.27 11.47 24.56
N THR A 24 2.55 10.41 25.31
CA THR A 24 3.80 10.32 26.09
C THR A 24 4.96 9.90 25.19
N LYS A 25 6.20 10.26 25.55
CA LYS A 25 7.42 9.80 24.83
C LYS A 25 7.45 8.27 24.68
N THR A 26 7.02 7.54 25.72
CA THR A 26 6.97 6.07 25.70
C THR A 26 5.91 5.54 24.73
N GLU A 27 4.74 6.18 24.68
CA GLU A 27 3.66 5.84 23.75
C GLU A 27 4.10 6.08 22.30
N ALA A 28 4.70 7.24 22.02
CA ALA A 28 5.26 7.59 20.72
C ALA A 28 6.30 6.55 20.25
N ILE A 29 7.24 6.17 21.12
CA ILE A 29 8.24 5.13 20.82
C ILE A 29 7.57 3.78 20.56
N ARG A 30 6.58 3.39 21.38
CA ARG A 30 5.86 2.11 21.19
C ARG A 30 5.18 2.07 19.83
N LYS A 31 4.43 3.11 19.47
CA LYS A 31 3.74 3.19 18.17
C LYS A 31 4.71 3.18 17.00
N ALA A 32 5.78 3.96 17.05
CA ALA A 32 6.80 3.98 16.02
C ALA A 32 7.43 2.59 15.78
N LEU A 33 7.69 1.83 16.85
CA LEU A 33 8.20 0.46 16.76
C LEU A 33 7.16 -0.52 16.19
N LEU A 34 5.89 -0.41 16.59
CA LEU A 34 4.81 -1.23 16.05
C LEU A 34 4.62 -0.99 14.55
N GLU A 35 4.62 0.27 14.12
CA GLU A 35 4.52 0.62 12.71
C GLU A 35 5.72 0.12 11.90
N ARG A 36 6.94 0.27 12.44
CA ARG A 36 8.15 -0.24 11.78
C ARG A 36 8.09 -1.76 11.68
N LYS A 37 7.67 -2.45 12.74
CA LYS A 37 7.46 -3.90 12.73
C LYS A 37 6.42 -4.29 11.67
N ALA A 38 5.29 -3.58 11.59
CA ALA A 38 4.27 -3.87 10.58
C ALA A 38 4.79 -3.69 9.15
N ARG A 39 5.55 -2.62 8.89
CA ARG A 39 6.21 -2.39 7.59
C ARG A 39 7.21 -3.51 7.23
N LEU A 40 7.96 -4.00 8.21
CA LEU A 40 8.94 -5.08 8.01
C LEU A 40 8.31 -6.47 7.96
N ALA A 41 7.20 -6.68 8.65
CA ALA A 41 6.48 -7.95 8.69
C ALA A 41 5.64 -8.19 7.43
N ARG A 42 5.37 -7.14 6.64
CA ARG A 42 4.74 -7.30 5.33
C ARG A 42 5.78 -7.96 4.42
N PRO A 43 5.58 -9.22 3.97
CA PRO A 43 6.48 -9.80 2.99
C PRO A 43 6.51 -8.89 1.76
N GLU A 44 7.67 -8.76 1.12
CA GLU A 44 7.78 -8.19 -0.21
C GLU A 44 7.03 -9.12 -1.17
N ARG A 45 5.70 -8.99 -1.19
CA ARG A 45 4.88 -9.69 -2.17
C ARG A 45 5.25 -9.07 -3.51
N PRO A 46 5.65 -9.88 -4.50
CA PRO A 46 5.88 -9.40 -5.85
C PRO A 46 4.69 -8.55 -6.27
N ARG A 47 4.94 -7.40 -6.91
CA ARG A 47 3.88 -6.52 -7.39
C ARG A 47 2.86 -7.28 -8.26
N SER A 48 3.32 -8.31 -8.98
CA SER A 48 2.46 -9.24 -9.74
C SER A 48 1.44 -9.96 -8.86
N GLU A 49 1.85 -10.47 -7.69
CA GLU A 49 0.97 -11.20 -6.77
C GLU A 49 -0.16 -10.31 -6.23
N VAL A 50 0.16 -9.05 -5.92
CA VAL A 50 -0.82 -8.04 -5.47
C VAL A 50 -1.78 -7.67 -6.59
N ILE A 51 -1.28 -7.49 -7.82
CA ILE A 51 -2.11 -7.20 -8.99
C ILE A 51 -3.03 -8.38 -9.30
N GLU A 52 -2.52 -9.60 -9.26
CA GLU A 52 -3.31 -10.81 -9.52
C GLU A 52 -4.42 -11.02 -8.49
N GLU A 53 -4.13 -10.79 -7.21
CA GLU A 53 -5.15 -10.84 -6.15
C GLU A 53 -6.23 -9.78 -6.37
N PHE A 54 -5.82 -8.54 -6.65
CA PHE A 54 -6.77 -7.47 -6.97
C PHE A 54 -7.62 -7.78 -8.21
N LEU A 55 -7.01 -8.31 -9.28
CA LEU A 55 -7.74 -8.70 -10.49
C LEU A 55 -8.72 -9.85 -10.23
N ARG A 56 -8.37 -10.81 -9.38
CA ARG A 56 -9.28 -11.88 -8.95
C ARG A 56 -10.45 -11.33 -8.16
N ASP A 57 -10.20 -10.48 -7.16
CA ASP A 57 -11.25 -9.90 -6.32
C ASP A 57 -12.22 -9.03 -7.15
N MET A 58 -11.67 -8.27 -8.10
CA MET A 58 -12.47 -7.41 -8.99
C MET A 58 -13.25 -8.20 -10.04
N HIS A 59 -12.72 -9.33 -10.53
CA HIS A 59 -13.38 -10.14 -11.55
C HIS A 59 -14.79 -10.56 -11.14
N ASP A 60 -15.02 -10.86 -9.86
CA ASP A 60 -16.33 -11.29 -9.36
C ASP A 60 -17.31 -10.12 -9.17
N LEU A 61 -16.80 -8.89 -9.08
CA LEU A 61 -17.59 -7.66 -8.99
C LEU A 61 -17.95 -7.08 -10.36
N LEU A 62 -17.22 -7.45 -11.41
CA LEU A 62 -17.47 -6.98 -12.76
C LEU A 62 -18.66 -7.73 -13.38
N PRO A 63 -19.58 -7.03 -14.07
CA PRO A 63 -20.65 -7.69 -14.80
C PRO A 63 -20.04 -8.64 -15.84
N LYS A 64 -20.63 -9.83 -15.97
CA LYS A 64 -20.17 -10.83 -16.96
C LYS A 64 -20.40 -10.27 -18.35
N GLY A 65 -19.34 -9.70 -18.93
CA GLY A 65 -19.33 -9.20 -20.30
C GLY A 65 -19.14 -10.32 -21.32
N ARG A 66 -19.47 -10.04 -22.57
CA ARG A 66 -19.02 -10.86 -23.71
C ARG A 66 -17.66 -10.36 -24.19
N ARG A 67 -16.87 -11.25 -24.76
CA ARG A 67 -15.67 -10.84 -25.50
C ARG A 67 -16.09 -10.04 -26.74
N PRO A 68 -15.48 -8.87 -27.03
CA PRO A 68 -15.73 -8.15 -28.27
C PRO A 68 -15.41 -9.02 -29.49
N THR A 69 -16.08 -8.76 -30.62
CA THR A 69 -15.64 -9.28 -31.92
C THR A 69 -14.35 -8.57 -32.33
N LYS A 70 -13.66 -9.14 -33.33
CA LYS A 70 -12.43 -8.55 -33.85
C LYS A 70 -12.67 -7.12 -34.38
N GLU A 71 -13.79 -6.90 -35.06
CA GLU A 71 -14.18 -5.59 -35.60
C GLU A 71 -14.43 -4.56 -34.48
N GLU A 72 -15.13 -4.96 -33.41
CA GLU A 72 -15.36 -4.12 -32.24
C GLU A 72 -14.04 -3.79 -31.51
N GLU A 73 -13.12 -4.75 -31.41
CA GLU A 73 -11.81 -4.55 -30.81
C GLU A 73 -10.96 -3.57 -31.64
N GLU A 74 -10.98 -3.70 -32.97
CA GLU A 74 -10.30 -2.77 -33.89
C GLU A 74 -10.89 -1.35 -33.82
N GLU A 75 -12.21 -1.21 -33.69
CA GLU A 75 -12.88 0.09 -33.49
C GLU A 75 -12.51 0.73 -32.14
N ILE A 76 -12.53 -0.05 -31.05
CA ILE A 76 -12.14 0.41 -29.70
C ILE A 76 -10.69 0.89 -29.67
N LEU A 77 -9.79 0.19 -30.36
CA LEU A 77 -8.37 0.53 -30.43
C LEU A 77 -8.06 1.63 -31.45
N GLY A 78 -9.02 2.00 -32.31
CA GLY A 78 -8.83 2.99 -33.38
C GLY A 78 -7.96 2.48 -34.54
N ILE A 79 -7.89 1.15 -34.74
CA ILE A 79 -7.11 0.47 -35.79
C ILE A 79 -8.04 -0.13 -36.86
N GLY A 80 -9.33 0.22 -36.83
CA GLY A 80 -10.30 -0.21 -37.84
C GLY A 80 -10.05 0.42 -39.21
N PRO A 81 -10.92 0.14 -40.21
CA PRO A 81 -10.75 0.63 -41.58
C PRO A 81 -10.71 2.17 -41.72
N GLU A 82 -11.16 2.92 -40.71
CA GLU A 82 -11.11 4.38 -40.61
C GLU A 82 -9.95 4.89 -39.71
N GLY A 83 -9.12 3.98 -39.18
CA GLY A 83 -7.95 4.27 -38.34
C GLY A 83 -6.73 4.67 -39.16
N VAL A 84 -5.73 5.32 -38.50
CA VAL A 84 -4.47 5.75 -39.14
C VAL A 84 -3.59 4.55 -39.52
#